data_AF-A0A3B0S842-F1
#
_entry.id   AF-A0A3B0S842-F1
#
_cell.length_a   1.000
_cell.length_b   1.000
_cell.length_c   1.000
_cell.angle_alpha   90.00
_cell.angle_beta   90.00
_cell.angle_gamma   90.00
#
_symmetry.space_group_name_H-M   'P 1'
#
loop_
_entity.id
_entity.type
_entity.pdbx_description
1 polymer ?
#
loop_
_entity_poly.entity_id
_entity_poly.type
_entity_poly.pdbx_seq_one_letter_code
_entity_poly.pdbx_strand_id
1 'polypeptide(L)' 'DVVFGNAGDGGYWLVGARRSPRVPDIFENVRWSSQHALADTMRNCSGLKIEFAAERFDVDTRADFLEWRRSRAES' A
#
# COMPACT_ATOMS: atom_id res chain seq x y z
N ASP A 1 12.61 8.09 2.39
CA ASP A 1 12.14 7.66 1.06
C ASP A 1 11.39 6.35 1.23
N VAL A 2 10.07 6.45 1.37
CA VAL A 2 9.13 5.32 1.50
C VAL A 2 8.12 5.43 0.37
N VAL A 3 7.77 4.32 -0.26
CA VAL A 3 6.76 4.26 -1.32
C VAL A 3 5.61 3.37 -0.85
N PHE A 4 4.38 3.81 -1.03
CA PHE A 4 3.17 3.03 -0.78
C PHE A 4 2.36 2.81 -2.06
N GLY A 5 1.79 1.61 -2.24
CA GLY A 5 0.73 1.36 -3.22
C GLY A 5 -0.62 1.37 -2.52
N ASN A 6 -1.45 2.39 -2.74
CA ASN A 6 -2.79 2.46 -2.13
C ASN A 6 -3.67 1.32 -2.66
N ALA A 7 -4.39 0.65 -1.77
CA ALA A 7 -5.34 -0.42 -2.09
C ALA A 7 -6.78 0.10 -2.32
N GLY A 8 -7.05 1.38 -1.99
CA GLY A 8 -8.36 2.03 -2.17
C GLY A 8 -9.34 1.82 -1.00
N ASP A 9 -9.05 0.87 -0.10
CA ASP A 9 -9.84 0.55 1.10
C ASP A 9 -9.28 1.16 2.40
N GLY A 10 -8.22 1.96 2.29
CA GLY A 10 -7.46 2.53 3.41
C GLY A 10 -6.26 1.68 3.87
N GLY A 11 -6.07 0.51 3.25
CA GLY A 11 -4.85 -0.29 3.31
C GLY A 11 -3.85 0.06 2.20
N TYR A 12 -2.85 -0.82 2.03
CA TYR A 12 -1.88 -0.72 0.94
C TYR A 12 -1.42 -2.10 0.49
N TRP A 13 -1.28 -2.29 -0.82
CA TRP A 13 -0.83 -3.55 -1.43
C TRP A 13 0.70 -3.65 -1.53
N LEU A 14 1.40 -2.52 -1.35
CA LEU A 14 2.86 -2.44 -1.39
C LEU A 14 3.40 -1.39 -0.44
N VAL A 15 4.51 -1.72 0.21
CA VAL A 15 5.39 -0.76 0.88
C VAL A 15 6.84 -1.05 0.56
N GLY A 16 7.60 -0.01 0.25
CA GLY A 16 9.05 -0.08 0.04
C GLY A 16 9.75 1.03 0.80
N ALA A 17 10.76 0.71 1.61
CA ALA A 17 11.51 1.68 2.39
C ALA A 17 13.00 1.61 2.09
N ARG A 18 13.64 2.77 1.94
CA ARG A 18 15.10 2.87 1.81
C ARG A 18 15.77 2.50 3.14
N ARG A 19 16.73 1.57 3.09
CA ARG A 19 17.43 1.01 4.27
C ARG A 19 18.49 1.93 4.92
N SER A 20 18.88 3.02 4.27
CA SER A 20 19.99 3.88 4.72
C SER A 20 19.47 5.22 5.26
N PRO A 21 19.98 5.72 6.41
CA PRO A 21 21.08 5.18 7.24
C PRO A 21 20.66 4.07 8.21
N ARG A 22 19.36 3.85 8.42
CA ARG A 22 18.79 2.74 9.22
C ARG A 22 17.49 2.26 8.57
N VAL A 23 17.10 1.03 8.86
CA VAL A 23 15.75 0.54 8.55
C VAL A 23 14.77 1.30 9.46
N PRO A 24 13.85 2.10 8.91
CA PRO A 24 12.85 2.78 9.71
C PRO A 24 11.84 1.74 10.23
N ASP A 25 11.48 1.84 11.53
CA ASP A 25 10.42 1.01 12.10
C ASP A 25 9.06 1.63 11.77
N ILE A 26 8.59 1.36 10.55
CA ILE A 26 7.36 1.92 10.03
C ILE A 26 6.11 1.13 10.46
N PHE A 27 6.28 -0.06 11.07
CA PHE A 27 5.19 -0.98 11.37
C PHE A 27 4.76 -0.99 12.84
N GLU A 28 5.34 -0.12 13.65
CA GLU A 28 5.01 0.00 15.07
C GLU A 28 3.55 0.44 15.28
N ASN A 29 2.79 -0.26 16.12
CA ASN A 29 1.40 0.08 16.48
C ASN A 29 0.42 0.23 15.30
N VAL A 30 0.66 -0.45 14.18
CA VAL A 30 -0.24 -0.42 13.00
C VAL A 30 -1.48 -1.29 13.24
N ARG A 31 -2.67 -0.73 13.03
CA ARG A 31 -3.94 -1.47 13.04
C ARG A 31 -4.14 -2.20 11.71
N TRP A 32 -3.53 -3.38 11.60
CA TRP A 32 -3.64 -4.26 10.44
C TRP A 32 -5.09 -4.65 10.13
N SER A 33 -5.32 -5.06 8.87
CA SER A 33 -6.65 -5.49 8.37
C SER A 33 -7.75 -4.46 8.62
N SER A 34 -7.40 -3.17 8.56
CA SER A 34 -8.33 -2.06 8.71
C SER A 34 -7.98 -0.93 7.75
N GLN A 35 -8.97 -0.07 7.46
CA GLN A 35 -8.80 1.18 6.70
C GLN A 35 -7.79 2.16 7.31
N HIS A 36 -7.27 1.87 8.52
CA HIS A 36 -6.30 2.69 9.21
C HIS A 36 -4.85 2.23 8.99
N ALA A 37 -4.62 1.06 8.40
CA ALA A 37 -3.29 0.49 8.27
C ALA A 37 -2.31 1.43 7.53
N LEU A 38 -2.74 2.05 6.43
CA LEU A 38 -1.92 3.02 5.69
C LEU A 38 -1.63 4.25 6.55
N ALA A 39 -2.66 4.82 7.18
CA ALA A 39 -2.53 6.03 7.99
C ALA A 39 -1.61 5.83 9.19
N ASP A 40 -1.71 4.68 9.87
CA ASP A 40 -0.85 4.34 11.01
C ASP A 40 0.60 4.15 10.56
N THR A 41 0.83 3.48 9.44
CA THR A 41 2.17 3.27 8.88
C THR A 41 2.81 4.59 8.45
N MET A 42 2.04 5.50 7.81
CA MET A 42 2.51 6.82 7.42
C MET A 42 2.88 7.70 8.63
N ARG A 43 2.21 7.55 9.77
CA ARG A 43 2.57 8.28 11.01
C ARG A 43 3.97 7.90 11.51
N ASN A 44 4.35 6.63 11.35
CA ASN A 44 5.67 6.14 11.72
C ASN A 44 6.77 6.56 10.72
N CYS A 45 6.40 7.05 9.53
CA CYS A 45 7.33 7.57 8.53
C CYS A 45 7.76 9.04 8.77
N SER A 46 7.59 9.57 9.99
CA SER A 46 7.96 10.96 10.31
C SER A 46 9.41 11.28 9.90
N GLY A 47 9.59 12.38 9.16
CA GLY A 47 10.90 12.80 8.63
C GLY A 47 11.37 12.07 7.36
N LEU A 48 10.59 11.12 6.84
CA LEU A 48 10.85 10.46 5.57
C LEU A 48 9.99 11.09 4.46
N LYS A 49 10.55 11.20 3.24
CA LYS A 49 9.74 11.47 2.04
C LYS A 49 8.87 10.27 1.74
N ILE A 50 7.60 10.51 1.48
CA ILE A 50 6.59 9.51 1.12
C ILE A 50 6.16 9.75 -0.32
N GLU A 51 6.17 8.71 -1.13
CA GLU A 51 5.69 8.69 -2.52
C GLU A 51 4.63 7.59 -2.68
N PHE A 52 3.81 7.69 -3.73
CA PHE A 52 2.77 6.71 -4.03
C PHE A 52 3.01 6.04 -5.38
N ALA A 53 2.96 4.71 -5.39
CA ALA A 53 2.85 3.92 -6.61
C ALA A 53 1.42 3.99 -7.16
N ALA A 54 1.21 3.43 -8.35
CA ALA A 54 -0.13 3.32 -8.92
C ALA A 54 -1.08 2.61 -7.96
N GLU A 55 -2.26 3.19 -7.76
CA GLU A 55 -3.35 2.58 -7.01
C GLU A 55 -3.74 1.27 -7.70
N ARG A 56 -3.91 0.21 -6.91
CA ARG A 56 -4.41 -1.08 -7.40
C ARG A 56 -5.39 -1.61 -6.38
N PHE A 57 -6.56 -2.01 -6.85
CA PHE A 57 -7.52 -2.73 -6.05
C PHE A 57 -7.08 -4.19 -5.91
N ASP A 58 -7.19 -4.72 -4.71
CA ASP A 58 -6.99 -6.14 -4.47
C ASP A 58 -8.07 -6.96 -5.22
N VAL A 59 -7.64 -8.09 -5.77
CA VAL A 59 -8.52 -9.02 -6.50
C VAL A 59 -8.91 -10.13 -5.53
N ASP A 60 -9.87 -9.83 -4.65
CA ASP A 60 -10.25 -10.75 -3.57
C ASP A 60 -11.47 -11.61 -3.94
N THR A 61 -12.30 -11.16 -4.87
CA THR A 61 -13.51 -11.86 -5.28
C THR A 61 -13.45 -12.36 -6.73
N ARG A 62 -14.33 -13.32 -7.04
CA ARG A 62 -14.52 -13.79 -8.42
C ARG A 62 -14.93 -12.65 -9.36
N ALA A 63 -15.66 -11.65 -8.86
CA ALA A 63 -16.06 -10.49 -9.66
C ALA A 63 -14.83 -9.66 -10.02
N ASP A 64 -13.97 -9.37 -9.05
CA ASP A 64 -12.73 -8.61 -9.25
C ASP A 64 -11.80 -9.32 -10.24
N PHE A 65 -11.73 -10.66 -10.17
CA PHE A 65 -10.91 -11.45 -11.09
C PHE A 65 -11.44 -11.37 -12.54
N LEU A 66 -12.76 -11.37 -12.73
CA LEU A 66 -13.37 -11.24 -14.05
C LEU A 66 -13.16 -9.84 -14.62
N GLU A 67 -13.22 -8.81 -13.77
CA GLU A 67 -12.97 -7.42 -14.17
C GLU A 67 -11.49 -7.20 -14.54
N TRP A 68 -10.57 -7.68 -13.71
CA TRP A 68 -9.13 -7.68 -14.00
C TRP A 68 -8.80 -8.44 -15.30
N ARG A 69 -9.48 -9.57 -15.56
CA ARG A 69 -9.26 -10.34 -16.79
C ARG A 69 -9.76 -9.61 -18.04
N ARG A 70 -10.85 -8.82 -17.94
CA ARG A 70 -11.35 -8.00 -19.06
C ARG A 70 -10.39 -6.87 -19.39
N SER A 71 -9.93 -6.12 -18.39
CA SER A 71 -9.02 -4.99 -18.61
C SER A 71 -7.67 -5.39 -19.24
N ARG A 72 -7.24 -6.65 -19.06
CA ARG A 72 -6.04 -7.23 -19.69
C ARG A 72 -6.23 -7.73 -21.13
N ALA A 73 -7.46 -8.03 -21.54
CA ALA A 73 -7.75 -8.54 -22.88
C ALA A 73 -7.97 -7.42 -23.91
N GLU A 74 -8.17 -6.20 -23.44
CA GLU A 74 -8.42 -4.99 -24.25
C GLU A 74 -7.16 -4.09 -24.39
N SER A 75 -5.99 -4.56 -23.93
CA SER A 75 -4.67 -3.90 -24.07
C SER A 75 -3.76 -4.59 -25.06
#